data_AF-A0A7J7VW46-F1
#
_entry.id   AF-A0A7J7VW46-F1
#
_cell.length_a   1.000
_cell.length_b   1.000
_cell.length_c   1.000
_cell.angle_alpha   90.00
_cell.angle_beta   90.00
_cell.angle_gamma   90.00
#
_symmetry.space_group_name_H-M   'P 1'
#
loop_
_entity.id
_entity.type
_entity.pdbx_description
1 polymer ?
#
loop_
_entity_poly.entity_id
_entity_poly.type
_entity_poly.pdbx_seq_one_letter_code
_entity_poly.pdbx_strand_id
1 'polypeptide(L)'
;MADGELNVDSLITRLLEAAIVDEKIFCCHGGLSPDLQSMEQIRRIMRPTDVPDTGLLCDLLWSDPDKDVQGWGENDRGVSFTFGADVVSKFLNRHDLDLICRAHQVVEDGYEFFAKRQLVTLFSAPNYCGEFDNAGGMMSVDETLMCSFQILKPSEKKAKYQYGGLNSGRPVTPPRTANPPKKR
;
A
#
# COMPACT_ATOMS: atom_id res chain seq x y z
N MET A 1 33.89 3.33 -12.58
CA MET A 1 33.07 4.54 -12.48
C MET A 1 31.73 4.24 -13.11
N ALA A 2 30.70 4.10 -12.28
CA ALA A 2 29.31 4.11 -12.70
C ALA A 2 28.60 5.05 -11.73
N ASP A 3 28.69 6.35 -12.01
CA ASP A 3 27.81 7.34 -11.41
C ASP A 3 26.47 7.20 -12.11
N GLY A 4 25.76 6.11 -11.80
CA GLY A 4 24.39 5.88 -12.24
C GLY A 4 23.47 6.65 -11.30
N GLU A 5 22.86 7.70 -11.81
CA GLU A 5 21.85 8.48 -11.09
C GLU A 5 20.74 7.53 -10.62
N LEU A 6 20.64 7.31 -9.31
CA LEU A 6 19.59 6.47 -8.72
C LEU A 6 18.26 7.24 -8.82
N ASN A 7 17.39 6.82 -9.72
CA ASN A 7 16.01 7.31 -9.77
C ASN A 7 15.13 6.57 -8.76
N VAL A 8 13.94 7.10 -8.48
CA VAL A 8 13.01 6.56 -7.48
C VAL A 8 12.61 5.12 -7.80
N ASP A 9 12.39 4.80 -9.08
CA ASP A 9 12.02 3.45 -9.53
C ASP A 9 13.13 2.43 -9.20
N SER A 10 14.39 2.81 -9.42
CA SER A 10 15.55 1.99 -9.04
C SER A 10 15.67 1.78 -7.52
N LEU A 11 15.11 2.66 -6.70
CA LEU A 11 15.08 2.48 -5.24
C LEU A 11 13.95 1.54 -4.81
N ILE A 12 12.78 1.63 -5.47
CA ILE A 12 11.60 0.80 -5.15
C ILE A 12 11.90 -0.69 -5.36
N THR A 13 12.62 -1.05 -6.42
CA THR A 13 13.01 -2.45 -6.73
C THR A 13 13.91 -3.10 -5.67
N ARG A 14 14.34 -2.35 -4.65
CA ARG A 14 15.20 -2.82 -3.55
C ARG A 14 14.45 -2.98 -2.23
N LEU A 15 13.16 -2.61 -2.17
CA LEU A 15 12.37 -2.67 -0.95
C LEU A 15 12.19 -4.11 -0.43
N LEU A 16 11.80 -4.20 0.84
CA LEU A 16 11.39 -5.45 1.46
C LEU A 16 9.89 -5.60 1.30
N GLU A 17 9.46 -6.76 0.82
CA GLU A 17 8.07 -7.01 0.44
C GLU A 17 7.25 -7.64 1.57
N ALA A 18 7.95 -8.20 2.55
CA ALA A 18 7.35 -8.68 3.78
C ALA A 18 8.30 -8.52 4.97
N ALA A 19 7.70 -8.46 6.16
CA ALA A 19 8.41 -8.46 7.43
C ALA A 19 7.71 -9.42 8.41
N ILE A 20 8.45 -9.88 9.42
CA ILE A 20 7.88 -10.61 10.55
C ILE A 20 8.23 -9.83 11.81
N VAL A 21 7.21 -9.45 12.59
CA VAL A 21 7.36 -8.76 13.88
C VAL A 21 7.25 -9.79 14.99
N ASP A 22 8.30 -9.84 15.81
CA ASP A 22 8.41 -10.70 17.00
C ASP A 22 8.01 -12.16 16.77
N GLU A 23 8.35 -12.68 15.59
CA GLU A 23 8.04 -14.06 15.16
C GLU A 23 6.55 -14.42 15.13
N LYS A 24 5.64 -13.46 15.31
CA LYS A 24 4.19 -13.70 15.45
C LYS A 24 3.31 -12.95 14.47
N ILE A 25 3.76 -11.81 13.95
CA ILE A 25 2.96 -11.01 13.01
C ILE A 25 3.65 -10.98 11.64
N PHE A 26 3.00 -11.54 10.62
CA PHE A 26 3.46 -11.43 9.24
C PHE A 26 2.89 -10.16 8.59
N CYS A 27 3.78 -9.31 8.09
CA CYS A 27 3.43 -8.05 7.45
C CYS A 27 3.75 -8.10 5.96
N CYS A 28 2.82 -7.69 5.10
CA CYS A 28 3.03 -7.51 3.65
C CYS A 28 2.11 -6.40 3.13
N HIS A 29 2.29 -5.96 1.88
CA HIS A 29 1.38 -4.95 1.30
C HIS A 29 0.06 -5.58 0.83
N GLY A 30 0.19 -6.53 -0.09
CA GLY A 30 -0.86 -7.35 -0.68
C GLY A 30 -1.35 -8.39 0.32
N GLY A 31 -1.03 -9.65 0.08
CA GLY A 31 -1.52 -10.72 0.95
C GLY A 31 -0.73 -11.99 0.75
N LEU A 32 -1.44 -13.12 0.75
CA LEU A 32 -0.83 -14.44 0.63
C LEU A 32 -0.68 -14.83 -0.84
N SER A 33 0.24 -15.77 -1.10
CA SER A 33 0.40 -16.40 -2.42
C SER A 33 0.09 -17.89 -2.34
N PRO A 34 -0.54 -18.50 -3.36
CA PRO A 34 -0.64 -19.95 -3.47
C PRO A 34 0.74 -20.61 -3.57
N ASP A 35 1.75 -19.88 -4.04
CA ASP A 35 3.14 -20.35 -4.16
C ASP A 35 3.93 -20.21 -2.85
N LEU A 36 3.41 -19.51 -1.85
CA LEU A 36 4.09 -19.31 -0.56
C LEU A 36 3.93 -20.54 0.35
N GLN A 37 4.94 -21.38 0.36
CA GLN A 37 5.03 -22.57 1.21
C GLN A 37 6.02 -22.41 2.35
N SER A 38 7.03 -21.55 2.20
CA SER A 38 8.07 -21.27 3.18
C SER A 38 8.50 -19.81 3.14
N MET A 39 8.73 -19.21 4.31
CA MET A 39 9.29 -17.85 4.44
C MET A 39 10.66 -17.71 3.78
N GLU A 40 11.36 -18.83 3.59
CA GLU A 40 12.63 -18.86 2.87
C GLU A 40 12.47 -18.46 1.39
N GLN A 41 11.31 -18.71 0.78
CA GLN A 41 11.04 -18.27 -0.59
C GLN A 41 11.07 -16.74 -0.71
N ILE A 42 10.54 -16.03 0.30
CA ILE A 42 10.58 -14.56 0.36
C ILE A 42 12.01 -14.07 0.55
N ARG A 43 12.78 -14.71 1.45
CA ARG A 43 14.18 -14.33 1.71
C ARG A 43 15.09 -14.49 0.49
N ARG A 44 14.77 -15.43 -0.39
CA ARG A 44 15.52 -15.74 -1.61
C ARG A 44 15.16 -14.86 -2.81
N ILE A 45 14.19 -13.96 -2.68
CA ILE A 45 13.90 -12.98 -3.73
C ILE A 45 15.15 -12.08 -3.90
N MET A 46 15.79 -12.25 -5.05
CA MET A 46 16.97 -11.48 -5.43
C MET A 46 16.57 -10.03 -5.69
N ARG A 47 17.40 -9.09 -5.24
CA ARG A 47 17.18 -7.65 -5.42
C ARG A 47 18.40 -7.00 -6.07
N PRO A 48 18.22 -5.97 -6.92
CA PRO A 48 16.94 -5.37 -7.33
C PRO A 48 16.11 -6.31 -8.21
N THR A 49 14.78 -6.22 -8.10
CA THR A 49 13.86 -6.95 -8.98
C THR A 49 12.67 -6.06 -9.31
N ASP A 50 12.23 -6.12 -10.56
CA ASP A 50 10.92 -5.58 -10.94
C ASP A 50 9.81 -6.52 -10.44
N VAL A 51 8.60 -5.98 -10.30
CA VAL A 51 7.42 -6.77 -9.93
C VAL A 51 6.96 -7.54 -11.17
N PRO A 52 6.93 -8.87 -11.16
CA PRO A 52 6.44 -9.67 -12.28
C PRO A 52 4.90 -9.58 -12.40
N ASP A 53 4.38 -9.93 -13.58
CA ASP A 53 2.93 -9.98 -13.81
C ASP A 53 2.23 -11.12 -13.04
N THR A 54 2.98 -12.15 -12.60
CA THR A 54 2.47 -13.32 -11.87
C THR A 54 3.50 -13.89 -10.89
N GLY A 55 3.05 -14.76 -9.98
CA GLY A 55 3.87 -15.51 -9.04
C GLY A 55 4.08 -14.82 -7.69
N LEU A 56 4.89 -15.43 -6.83
CA LEU A 56 5.02 -15.05 -5.42
C LEU A 56 5.16 -13.55 -5.14
N LEU A 57 6.06 -12.84 -5.84
CA LEU A 57 6.27 -11.41 -5.61
C LEU A 57 5.04 -10.58 -6.02
N CYS A 58 4.41 -10.92 -7.14
CA CYS A 58 3.17 -10.30 -7.58
C CYS A 58 2.08 -10.49 -6.51
N ASP A 59 1.92 -11.71 -6.02
CA ASP A 59 0.85 -12.05 -5.08
C ASP A 59 1.02 -11.40 -3.70
N LEU A 60 2.26 -11.30 -3.20
CA LEU A 60 2.57 -10.57 -1.96
C LEU A 60 2.20 -9.09 -2.02
N LEU A 61 2.09 -8.52 -3.23
CA LEU A 61 1.77 -7.12 -3.48
C LEU A 61 0.31 -6.89 -3.88
N TRP A 62 -0.33 -7.85 -4.53
CA TRP A 62 -1.62 -7.64 -5.22
C TRP A 62 -2.77 -8.55 -4.80
N SER A 63 -2.53 -9.59 -4.00
CA SER A 63 -3.62 -10.45 -3.53
C SER A 63 -4.47 -9.78 -2.46
N ASP A 64 -5.74 -10.20 -2.37
CA ASP A 64 -6.72 -9.64 -1.43
C ASP A 64 -7.48 -10.72 -0.64
N PRO A 65 -7.80 -10.50 0.64
CA PRO A 65 -8.74 -11.35 1.37
C PRO A 65 -10.16 -11.14 0.84
N ASP A 66 -10.92 -12.24 0.75
CA ASP A 66 -12.34 -12.22 0.37
C ASP A 66 -13.15 -13.15 1.29
N LYS A 67 -14.26 -12.64 1.83
CA LYS A 67 -15.16 -13.35 2.74
C LYS A 67 -16.07 -14.35 2.03
N ASP A 68 -16.31 -14.15 0.75
CA ASP A 68 -17.22 -14.95 -0.07
C ASP A 68 -16.47 -16.08 -0.82
N VAL A 69 -15.13 -16.12 -0.69
CA VAL A 69 -14.25 -17.14 -1.26
C VAL A 69 -13.84 -18.19 -0.23
N GLN A 70 -13.86 -19.46 -0.64
CA GLN A 70 -13.22 -20.57 0.06
C GLN A 70 -11.99 -21.01 -0.73
N GLY A 71 -10.81 -21.04 -0.08
CA GLY A 71 -9.55 -21.30 -0.78
C GLY A 71 -9.08 -20.06 -1.56
N TRP A 72 -8.78 -20.24 -2.85
CA TRP A 72 -8.30 -19.19 -3.75
C TRP A 72 -9.36 -18.87 -4.80
N GLY A 73 -9.50 -17.60 -5.14
CA GLY A 73 -10.42 -17.11 -6.17
C GLY A 73 -9.73 -16.16 -7.15
N GLU A 74 -10.45 -15.81 -8.21
CA GLU A 74 -10.02 -14.74 -9.12
C GLU A 74 -10.09 -13.38 -8.42
N ASN A 75 -9.20 -12.47 -8.80
CA ASN A 75 -9.21 -11.10 -8.29
C ASN A 75 -9.79 -10.15 -9.33
N ASP A 76 -10.86 -9.44 -8.97
CA ASP A 76 -11.54 -8.45 -9.82
C ASP A 76 -10.63 -7.30 -10.26
N ARG A 77 -9.48 -7.12 -9.61
CA ARG A 77 -8.42 -6.18 -10.04
C ARG A 77 -7.74 -6.60 -11.35
N GLY A 78 -7.94 -7.84 -11.79
CA GLY A 78 -7.28 -8.41 -12.97
C GLY A 78 -5.82 -8.80 -12.74
N VAL A 79 -5.36 -8.86 -11.49
CA VAL A 79 -4.00 -9.25 -11.10
C VAL A 79 -4.03 -10.08 -9.82
N SER A 80 -3.19 -11.12 -9.75
CA SER A 80 -3.12 -12.06 -8.62
C SER A 80 -4.48 -12.70 -8.27
N PHE A 81 -4.69 -13.05 -7.01
CA PHE A 81 -5.78 -13.88 -6.50
C PHE A 81 -6.50 -13.23 -5.32
N THR A 82 -7.73 -13.66 -5.08
CA THR A 82 -8.40 -13.51 -3.78
C THR A 82 -8.18 -14.75 -2.92
N PHE A 83 -8.23 -14.60 -1.59
CA PHE A 83 -8.09 -15.74 -0.68
C PHE A 83 -9.06 -15.70 0.51
N GLY A 84 -9.59 -16.86 0.85
CA GLY A 84 -10.56 -17.05 1.92
C GLY A 84 -9.95 -17.10 3.33
N ALA A 85 -10.84 -17.03 4.33
CA ALA A 85 -10.46 -17.13 5.73
C ALA A 85 -9.77 -18.47 6.07
N ASP A 86 -10.09 -19.55 5.35
CA ASP A 86 -9.45 -20.85 5.54
C ASP A 86 -7.97 -20.84 5.09
N VAL A 87 -7.62 -20.06 4.06
CA VAL A 87 -6.23 -19.87 3.63
C VAL A 87 -5.44 -19.13 4.70
N VAL A 88 -6.02 -18.07 5.28
CA VAL A 88 -5.43 -17.33 6.40
C VAL A 88 -5.13 -18.26 7.58
N SER A 89 -6.12 -19.02 8.05
CA SER A 89 -5.92 -19.92 9.19
C SER A 89 -4.88 -21.01 8.89
N LYS A 90 -4.88 -21.59 7.67
CA LYS A 90 -3.88 -22.59 7.27
C LYS A 90 -2.47 -22.01 7.25
N PHE A 91 -2.30 -20.81 6.73
CA PHE A 91 -1.01 -20.13 6.66
C PHE A 91 -0.45 -19.86 8.05
N LEU A 92 -1.25 -19.25 8.93
CA LEU A 92 -0.84 -18.93 10.30
C LEU A 92 -0.44 -20.19 11.08
N ASN A 93 -1.29 -21.22 11.02
CA ASN A 93 -1.01 -22.50 11.69
C ASN A 93 0.27 -23.18 11.16
N ARG A 94 0.52 -23.11 9.85
CA ARG A 94 1.71 -23.71 9.23
C ARG A 94 3.00 -23.03 9.69
N HIS A 95 2.95 -21.72 9.90
CA HIS A 95 4.13 -20.90 10.18
C HIS A 95 4.26 -20.49 11.66
N ASP A 96 3.39 -20.99 12.54
CA ASP A 96 3.31 -20.64 13.97
C ASP A 96 3.19 -19.12 14.22
N LEU A 97 2.35 -18.47 13.41
CA LEU A 97 2.05 -17.05 13.48
C LEU A 97 0.66 -16.81 14.06
N ASP A 98 0.44 -15.62 14.61
CA ASP A 98 -0.83 -15.24 15.24
C ASP A 98 -1.66 -14.28 14.36
N LEU A 99 -0.99 -13.43 13.57
CA LEU A 99 -1.65 -12.35 12.82
C LEU A 99 -0.99 -12.09 11.45
N ILE A 100 -1.81 -11.81 10.45
CA ILE A 100 -1.39 -11.16 9.20
C ILE A 100 -1.77 -9.68 9.28
N CYS A 101 -0.81 -8.79 9.06
CA CYS A 101 -1.02 -7.36 8.92
C CYS A 101 -0.76 -6.93 7.48
N ARG A 102 -1.75 -6.33 6.81
CA ARG A 102 -1.64 -5.94 5.41
C ARG A 102 -2.27 -4.59 5.09
N ALA A 103 -2.13 -4.10 3.85
CA ALA A 103 -2.65 -2.80 3.42
C ALA A 103 -3.56 -2.90 2.18
N HIS A 104 -3.24 -2.18 1.09
CA HIS A 104 -3.82 -2.28 -0.27
C HIS A 104 -5.31 -1.94 -0.47
N GLN A 105 -6.21 -2.39 0.41
CA GLN A 105 -7.65 -2.12 0.32
C GLN A 105 -8.01 -0.92 1.19
N VAL A 106 -8.76 0.02 0.60
CA VAL A 106 -9.38 1.12 1.34
C VAL A 106 -10.45 0.54 2.25
N VAL A 107 -10.40 0.87 3.53
CA VAL A 107 -11.38 0.43 4.54
C VAL A 107 -11.90 1.65 5.30
N GLU A 108 -13.18 1.63 5.68
CA GLU A 108 -13.92 2.80 6.16
C GLU A 108 -13.26 3.46 7.39
N ASP A 109 -12.94 2.66 8.42
CA ASP A 109 -12.36 3.16 9.67
C ASP A 109 -10.82 3.22 9.64
N GLY A 110 -10.19 3.02 8.48
CA GLY A 110 -8.73 2.97 8.33
C GLY A 110 -8.09 1.67 8.83
N TYR A 111 -8.86 0.78 9.46
CA TYR A 111 -8.48 -0.62 9.67
C TYR A 111 -9.72 -1.54 9.60
N GLU A 112 -9.52 -2.81 9.24
CA GLU A 112 -10.58 -3.82 9.25
C GLU A 112 -10.01 -5.20 9.60
N PHE A 113 -10.71 -5.95 10.45
CA PHE A 113 -10.35 -7.33 10.77
C PHE A 113 -11.06 -8.34 9.87
N PHE A 114 -10.33 -9.38 9.50
CA PHE A 114 -10.80 -10.52 8.73
C PHE A 114 -10.45 -11.84 9.43
N ALA A 115 -11.07 -12.94 9.00
CA ALA A 115 -10.79 -14.31 9.47
C ALA A 115 -10.71 -14.45 10.99
N LYS A 116 -11.75 -14.03 11.72
CA LYS A 116 -11.79 -14.06 13.21
C LYS A 116 -10.63 -13.28 13.85
N ARG A 117 -10.28 -12.12 13.27
CA ARG A 117 -9.19 -11.23 13.71
C ARG A 117 -7.78 -11.80 13.49
N GLN A 118 -7.64 -12.84 12.68
CA GLN A 118 -6.36 -13.41 12.28
C GLN A 118 -5.69 -12.63 11.13
N LEU A 119 -6.42 -11.75 10.46
CA LEU A 119 -5.87 -10.80 9.50
C LEU A 119 -6.42 -9.40 9.80
N VAL A 120 -5.57 -8.39 9.67
CA VAL A 120 -5.95 -6.99 9.73
C VAL A 120 -5.49 -6.25 8.48
N THR A 121 -6.41 -5.53 7.85
CA THR A 121 -6.13 -4.55 6.80
C THR A 121 -5.94 -3.19 7.43
N LEU A 122 -4.89 -2.46 7.07
CA LEU A 122 -4.60 -1.09 7.46
C LEU A 122 -4.59 -0.18 6.24
N PHE A 123 -5.25 0.96 6.36
CA PHE A 123 -5.22 1.99 5.32
C PHE A 123 -5.02 3.35 5.95
N SER A 124 -3.87 3.99 5.68
CA SER A 124 -3.44 5.19 6.41
C SER A 124 -3.71 6.51 5.69
N ALA A 125 -4.32 6.49 4.50
CA ALA A 125 -4.67 7.70 3.75
C ALA A 125 -6.16 8.07 3.96
N PRO A 126 -6.48 9.03 4.84
CA PRO A 126 -7.86 9.47 5.03
C PRO A 126 -8.38 10.21 3.80
N ASN A 127 -9.68 10.11 3.56
CA ASN A 127 -10.37 10.71 2.42
C ASN A 127 -9.67 10.36 1.09
N TYR A 128 -9.45 9.07 0.88
CA TYR A 128 -8.67 8.57 -0.25
C TYR A 128 -9.22 9.11 -1.57
N CYS A 129 -8.33 9.61 -2.42
CA CYS A 129 -8.65 10.29 -3.69
C CYS A 129 -9.65 11.46 -3.61
N GLY A 130 -10.08 11.88 -2.42
CA GLY A 130 -11.18 12.85 -2.26
C GLY A 130 -12.57 12.31 -2.61
N GLU A 131 -12.68 11.00 -2.84
CA GLU A 131 -13.91 10.30 -3.24
C GLU A 131 -14.47 9.43 -2.11
N PHE A 132 -13.59 8.92 -1.25
CA PHE A 132 -13.95 8.14 -0.08
C PHE A 132 -14.00 9.06 1.15
N ASP A 133 -14.85 8.75 2.12
CA ASP A 133 -14.87 9.44 3.44
C ASP A 133 -14.15 8.61 4.51
N ASN A 134 -13.23 7.73 4.09
CA ASN A 134 -12.55 6.80 4.98
C ASN A 134 -11.59 7.52 5.93
N ALA A 135 -11.41 6.98 7.13
CA ALA A 135 -10.33 7.37 8.02
C ALA A 135 -9.00 6.72 7.60
N GLY A 136 -7.90 7.28 8.11
CA GLY A 136 -6.59 6.66 8.11
C GLY A 136 -6.38 5.89 9.42
N GLY A 137 -5.85 4.67 9.36
CA GLY A 137 -5.49 3.86 10.52
C GLY A 137 -3.97 3.68 10.66
N MET A 138 -3.51 3.60 11.91
CA MET A 138 -2.15 3.18 12.27
C MET A 138 -2.25 2.15 13.39
N MET A 139 -1.58 1.01 13.23
CA MET A 139 -1.47 0.00 14.28
C MET A 139 -0.18 0.17 15.06
N SER A 140 -0.27 0.11 16.39
CA SER A 140 0.86 0.04 17.31
C SER A 140 0.86 -1.33 17.97
N VAL A 141 2.02 -1.98 18.01
CA VAL A 141 2.24 -3.29 18.64
C VAL A 141 3.22 -3.08 19.78
N ASP A 142 2.83 -3.46 21.00
CA ASP A 142 3.70 -3.38 22.17
C ASP A 142 4.52 -4.67 22.40
N GLU A 143 5.35 -4.67 23.45
CA GLU A 143 6.22 -5.80 23.82
C GLU A 143 5.43 -7.07 24.20
N THR A 144 4.13 -6.96 24.49
CA THR A 144 3.25 -8.10 24.77
C THR A 144 2.43 -8.54 23.56
N LEU A 145 2.75 -7.99 22.38
CA LEU A 145 2.02 -8.17 21.12
C LEU A 145 0.59 -7.65 21.15
N MET A 146 0.28 -6.75 22.08
CA MET A 146 -1.02 -6.08 22.11
C MET A 146 -1.09 -5.09 20.95
N CYS A 147 -2.06 -5.30 20.06
CA CYS A 147 -2.34 -4.43 18.94
C CYS A 147 -3.34 -3.33 19.34
N SER A 148 -2.95 -2.07 19.20
CA SER A 148 -3.81 -0.90 19.39
C SER A 148 -3.85 -0.05 18.12
N PHE A 149 -4.94 0.70 17.92
CA PHE A 149 -5.18 1.45 16.68
C PHE A 149 -5.37 2.93 16.96
N GLN A 150 -4.69 3.77 16.18
CA GLN A 150 -4.86 5.22 16.14
C GLN A 150 -5.55 5.60 14.84
N ILE A 151 -6.65 6.36 14.94
CA ILE A 151 -7.52 6.68 13.82
C ILE A 151 -7.45 8.17 13.50
N LEU A 152 -7.09 8.48 12.26
CA LEU A 152 -7.00 9.81 11.68
C LEU A 152 -8.22 10.04 10.79
N LYS A 153 -9.21 10.77 11.30
CA LYS A 153 -10.39 11.13 10.49
C LYS A 153 -10.01 12.13 9.39
N PRO A 154 -10.74 12.13 8.25
CA PRO A 154 -10.64 13.19 7.26
C PRO A 154 -10.70 14.57 7.92
N SER A 155 -9.80 15.47 7.53
CA SER A 155 -9.97 16.86 7.92
C SER A 155 -11.25 17.40 7.25
N GLU A 156 -12.15 18.01 8.01
CA GLU A 156 -13.17 18.87 7.42
C GLU A 156 -12.47 19.84 6.47
N LYS A 157 -13.04 20.06 5.28
CA LYS A 157 -12.54 21.09 4.35
C LYS A 157 -12.66 22.46 5.04
N LYS A 158 -11.72 22.83 5.90
CA LYS A 158 -11.52 24.24 6.28
C LYS A 158 -11.29 24.95 4.97
N ALA A 159 -12.17 25.92 4.72
CA ALA A 159 -12.25 26.70 3.49
C ALA A 159 -10.85 26.89 2.91
N LYS A 160 -10.71 26.59 1.60
CA LYS A 160 -9.57 26.95 0.74
C LYS A 160 -8.81 28.06 1.42
N TYR A 161 -7.55 27.87 1.81
CA TYR A 161 -6.71 28.98 2.25
C TYR A 161 -6.91 30.10 1.24
N GLN A 162 -7.76 31.07 1.58
CA GLN A 162 -7.89 32.30 0.82
C GLN A 162 -6.56 32.96 1.14
N TYR A 163 -5.62 32.83 0.21
CA TYR A 163 -4.43 33.65 0.20
C TYR A 163 -4.89 35.09 -0.13
N GLY A 164 -5.61 35.69 0.82
CA GLY A 164 -5.99 37.07 0.84
C GLY A 164 -4.89 37.84 1.53
N GLY A 165 -3.99 38.43 0.75
CA GLY A 165 -3.13 39.51 1.22
C GLY A 165 -1.65 39.40 0.85
N LEU A 166 -1.24 40.36 0.03
CA LEU A 166 0.12 40.87 -0.20
C LEU A 166 1.09 39.98 -1.00
N ASN A 167 1.10 40.20 -2.32
CA ASN A 167 2.35 40.21 -3.08
C ASN A 167 2.31 41.35 -4.10
N SER A 168 2.52 42.57 -3.60
CA SER A 168 3.04 43.68 -4.40
C SER A 168 4.46 43.32 -4.85
N GLY A 169 4.66 43.04 -6.15
CA GLY A 169 5.99 43.04 -6.76
C GLY A 169 6.50 41.72 -7.34
N ARG A 170 5.72 41.00 -8.14
CA ARG A 170 6.29 40.08 -9.14
C ARG A 170 6.33 40.76 -10.52
N PRO A 171 7.49 40.82 -11.21
CA PRO A 171 7.57 41.37 -12.55
C PRO A 171 6.73 40.54 -13.53
N VAL A 172 5.90 41.21 -14.33
CA VAL A 172 5.11 40.59 -15.39
C VAL A 172 6.05 40.19 -16.53
N THR A 173 6.01 38.93 -16.94
CA THR A 173 6.72 38.43 -18.13
C THR A 173 6.23 39.19 -19.38
N PRO A 174 7.13 39.76 -20.22
CA PRO A 174 6.69 40.51 -21.38
C PRO A 174 5.99 39.61 -22.41
N PRO A 175 4.90 40.08 -23.05
CA PRO A 175 4.20 39.30 -24.06
C PRO A 175 5.06 39.15 -25.33
N ARG A 176 5.09 37.91 -25.85
CA ARG A 176 5.77 37.51 -27.08
C ARG A 176 5.05 38.15 -28.28
N THR A 177 5.62 39.20 -28.87
CA THR A 177 5.09 39.82 -30.09
C THR A 177 5.24 38.86 -31.27
N ALA A 178 4.11 38.54 -31.90
CA ALA A 178 4.04 37.79 -33.14
C ALA A 178 4.01 38.75 -34.35
N ASN A 179 4.77 38.35 -35.37
CA ASN A 179 4.82 38.77 -36.78
C ASN A 179 5.73 39.96 -37.19
N PRO A 180 6.62 39.75 -38.18
CA PRO A 180 7.42 40.80 -38.81
C PRO A 180 6.63 41.53 -39.91
N PRO A 181 6.98 42.80 -40.24
CA PRO A 181 6.31 43.53 -41.30
C PRO A 181 6.82 43.11 -42.69
N LYS A 182 5.88 42.94 -43.64
CA LYS A 182 6.15 42.77 -45.08
C LYS A 182 6.73 44.06 -45.65
N LYS A 183 7.87 43.99 -46.34
CA LYS A 183 8.39 45.06 -47.18
C LYS A 183 7.61 45.10 -48.51
N ARG A 184 7.14 46.29 -48.89
CA ARG A 184 6.88 46.69 -50.28
C ARG A 184 8.03 47.60 -50.71
#